data_AF-A0A2D4R0K2-F1
#
_entry.id   AF-A0A2D4R0K2-F1
#
_cell.length_a   1.000
_cell.length_b   1.000
_cell.length_c   1.000
_cell.angle_alpha   90.00
_cell.angle_beta   90.00
_cell.angle_gamma   90.00
#
_symmetry.space_group_name_H-M   'P 1'
#
loop_
_entity.id
_entity.type
_entity.pdbx_description
1 polymer ?
#
loop_
_entity_poly.entity_id
_entity_poly.type
_entity_poly.pdbx_seq_one_letter_code
_entity_poly.pdbx_strand_id
1 'polypeptide(L)' 'MNRTLRVLDPLIHGFWCVDYVLWGNNRVATYFDMISAQESMMSMINRGVEVKGMREWKNKSS' A
#
# COMPACT_ATOMS: atom_id res chain seq x y z
N MET A 1 18.57 17.29 12.54
CA MET A 1 18.76 16.80 11.16
C MET A 1 17.40 16.80 10.47
N ASN A 2 16.99 17.92 9.87
CA ASN A 2 15.67 18.04 9.23
C ASN A 2 15.74 17.45 7.82
N ARG A 3 15.33 16.19 7.66
CA ARG A 3 15.05 15.63 6.33
C ARG A 3 13.74 16.23 5.87
N THR A 4 13.81 17.22 4.99
CA THR A 4 12.69 17.62 4.15
C THR A 4 12.27 16.37 3.36
N LEU A 5 11.20 15.70 3.80
CA LEU A 5 10.58 14.62 3.04
C LEU A 5 10.14 15.22 1.71
N ARG A 6 10.94 15.03 0.65
CA ARG A 6 10.46 15.23 -0.71
C ARG A 6 9.37 14.20 -0.90
N VAL A 7 8.12 14.62 -0.75
CA VAL A 7 6.96 13.81 -1.11
C VAL A 7 7.11 13.54 -2.59
N LEU A 8 7.56 12.33 -2.94
CA LEU A 8 7.66 11.89 -4.32
C LEU A 8 6.25 11.90 -4.90
N ASP A 9 6.08 12.52 -6.08
CA ASP A 9 4.77 12.55 -6.72
C ASP A 9 4.31 11.11 -7.01
N PRO A 10 3.26 10.63 -6.33
CA PRO A 10 2.86 9.25 -6.41
C PRO A 10 2.13 8.94 -7.73
N LEU A 11 1.68 9.97 -8.47
CA LEU A 11 1.15 9.80 -9.83
C LEU A 11 2.24 9.49 -10.85
N ILE A 12 3.48 9.89 -10.57
CA ILE A 12 4.67 9.63 -11.41
C ILE A 12 5.34 8.32 -11.00
N HIS A 13 5.50 8.08 -9.70
CA HIS A 13 6.28 6.94 -9.19
C HIS A 13 5.44 5.69 -8.88
N GLY A 14 4.12 5.83 -8.88
CA GLY A 14 3.20 4.76 -8.52
C GLY A 14 2.96 4.67 -7.02
N PHE A 15 2.14 3.68 -6.65
CA PHE A 15 1.72 3.41 -5.28
C PHE A 15 1.87 1.93 -4.96
N TRP A 16 1.95 1.61 -3.67
CA TRP A 16 1.84 0.24 -3.17
C TRP A 16 0.43 -0.04 -2.71
N CYS A 17 -0.13 -1.16 -3.13
CA CYS A 17 -1.49 -1.56 -2.81
C CYS A 17 -1.47 -2.86 -2.00
N VAL A 18 -2.28 -2.92 -0.95
CA VAL A 18 -2.59 -4.15 -0.20
C VAL A 18 -4.05 -4.48 -0.46
N ASP A 19 -4.30 -5.62 -1.12
CA ASP A 19 -5.65 -6.12 -1.40
C ASP A 19 -6.09 -7.05 -0.24
N TYR A 20 -7.28 -6.82 0.33
CA TYR A 20 -7.77 -7.54 1.51
C TYR A 20 -9.30 -7.67 1.52
N VAL A 21 -9.83 -8.54 2.39
CA VAL A 21 -11.28 -8.69 2.61
C VAL A 21 -11.67 -8.05 3.95
N LEU A 22 -12.68 -7.19 3.91
CA LEU A 22 -13.30 -6.62 5.10
C LEU A 22 -14.81 -6.73 5.00
N TRP A 23 -15.44 -7.39 5.98
CA TRP A 23 -16.88 -7.65 6.02
C TRP A 23 -17.41 -8.28 4.72
N GLY A 24 -16.72 -9.31 4.24
CA GLY A 24 -17.08 -10.03 3.01
C GLY A 24 -16.82 -9.26 1.71
N ASN A 25 -16.24 -8.06 1.75
CA ASN A 25 -15.99 -7.23 0.58
C ASN A 25 -14.49 -7.10 0.28
N ASN A 26 -14.13 -7.17 -1.00
CA ASN A 26 -12.77 -6.86 -1.45
C ASN A 26 -12.49 -5.36 -1.30
N ARG A 27 -11.36 -5.04 -0.69
CA ARG A 27 -10.88 -3.67 -0.44
C ARG A 27 -9.41 -3.56 -0.84
N VAL A 28 -8.98 -2.32 -1.07
CA VAL A 28 -7.60 -1.99 -1.40
C VAL A 28 -7.17 -0.82 -0.53
N ALA A 29 -6.06 -0.99 0.19
CA ALA A 29 -5.38 0.09 0.89
C ALA A 29 -4.15 0.51 0.10
N THR A 30 -3.94 1.81 -0.06
CA THR A 30 -2.90 2.37 -0.92
C THR A 30 -1.90 3.16 -0.08
N TYR A 31 -0.61 2.96 -0.37
CA TYR A 31 0.53 3.50 0.35
C TYR A 31 1.51 4.14 -0.63
N PHE A 32 2.18 5.21 -0.19
CA PHE A 32 3.19 5.89 -1.00
C PHE A 32 4.53 5.17 -1.01
N ASP A 33 4.83 4.38 0.03
CA ASP A 33 6.07 3.63 0.15
C ASP A 33 5.82 2.16 0.51
N MET A 34 6.78 1.31 0.12
CA MET A 34 6.69 -0.14 0.28
C MET A 34 6.72 -0.56 1.75
N ILE A 35 7.45 0.16 2.61
CA ILE A 35 7.65 -0.22 4.02
C ILE A 35 6.32 -0.06 4.76
N SER A 36 5.65 1.09 4.60
CA SER A 36 4.32 1.33 5.15
C SER A 36 3.29 0.28 4.69
N ALA A 37 3.35 -0.12 3.41
CA ALA A 37 2.49 -1.18 2.88
C ALA A 37 2.75 -2.53 3.55
N GLN A 38 4.02 -2.92 3.71
CA GLN A 38 4.42 -4.17 4.37
C GLN A 38 4.02 -4.19 5.85
N GLU A 39 4.27 -3.10 6.57
CA GLU A 39 3.90 -2.97 7.99
C GLU A 39 2.38 -3.09 8.17
N SER A 40 1.60 -2.40 7.33
CA SER A 40 0.15 -2.51 7.40
C SER A 40 -0.35 -3.90 7.00
N MET A 41 0.25 -4.53 6.00
CA MET A 41 -0.09 -5.89 5.59
C MET A 41 0.10 -6.87 6.75
N MET A 42 1.24 -6.80 7.44
CA MET A 42 1.51 -7.64 8.61
C MET A 42 0.55 -7.34 9.76
N SER A 43 0.24 -6.07 10.01
CA SER A 43 -0.75 -5.67 11.03
C SER A 43 -2.15 -6.22 10.74
N MET A 44 -2.57 -6.22 9.47
CA MET A 44 -3.83 -6.81 9.01
C MET A 44 -3.86 -8.32 9.26
N ILE A 45 -2.81 -9.03 8.85
CA ILE A 45 -2.66 -10.49 9.07
C ILE A 45 -2.76 -10.82 10.56
N ASN A 46 -2.02 -10.08 11.41
CA ASN A 46 -2.02 -10.29 12.86
C ASN A 46 -3.39 -10.04 13.51
N ARG A 47 -4.27 -9.27 12.87
CA ARG A 47 -5.64 -9.01 13.32
C ARG A 47 -6.67 -9.99 12.74
N GLY A 48 -6.22 -11.01 12.00
CA GLY A 48 -7.09 -12.01 11.36
C GLY A 48 -7.80 -11.51 10.11
N VAL A 49 -7.33 -10.42 9.50
CA VAL A 49 -7.85 -9.94 8.22
C VAL A 49 -7.33 -10.84 7.10
N GLU A 50 -8.21 -11.29 6.21
CA GLU A 50 -7.81 -12.02 5.01
C GLU A 50 -7.11 -11.06 4.04
N VAL A 51 -5.79 -11.20 3.91
CA VAL A 51 -4.97 -10.46 2.96
C VAL A 51 -4.76 -11.31 1.71
N LYS A 52 -5.03 -10.74 0.53
CA LYS A 52 -4.84 -11.40 -0.76
C LYS A 52 -3.44 -11.21 -1.32
N GLY A 53 -2.81 -10.11 -0.97
CA GLY A 53 -1.42 -9.83 -1.34
C GLY A 53 -1.11 -8.34 -1.39
N MET A 54 0.13 -8.04 -1.78
CA MET A 54 0.62 -6.69 -2.03
C MET A 54 1.08 -6.59 -3.48
N ARG A 55 0.78 -5.45 -4.13
CA ARG A 55 1.21 -5.16 -5.51
C ARG A 55 1.59 -3.72 -5.67
N GLU A 56 2.52 -3.47 -6.58
CA GLU A 56 2.81 -2.12 -7.06
C GLU A 56 1.77 -1.73 -8.12
N TRP A 57 1.24 -0.52 -8.03
CA TRP A 57 0.44 0.10 -9.07
C TRP A 57 1.24 1.24 -9.69
N LYS A 58 1.50 1.14 -10.99
CA LYS A 58 2.15 2.17 -11.79
C LYS A 58 1.20 2.62 -12.88
N ASN A 59 1.14 3.93 -13.14
CA ASN A 59 0.39 4.42 -14.28
C ASN A 59 1.10 3.94 -15.56
N LYS A 60 0.39 3.18 -16.41
CA LYS A 60 0.95 2.55 -17.62
C LYS A 60 1.40 3.56 -18.69
N SER A 61 1.24 4.86 -18.43
CA SER A 61 1.54 5.96 -19.34
C SER A 61 2.91 6.62 -19.11
N SER A 62 3.83 5.97 -18.39
CA SER A 62 5.20 6.48 -18.15
C SER A 62 6.15 6.04 -19.27
#